data_AF-A0A9Q0YBN9-F1
#
_entry.id   AF-A0A9Q0YBN9-F1
#
_cell.length_a   1.000
_cell.length_b   1.000
_cell.length_c   1.000
_cell.angle_alpha   90.00
_cell.angle_beta   90.00
_cell.angle_gamma   90.00
#
_symmetry.space_group_name_H-M   'P 1'
#
loop_
_entity.id
_entity.type
_entity.pdbx_description
1 polymer ?
#
loop_
_entity_poly.entity_id
_entity_poly.type
_entity_poly.pdbx_seq_one_letter_code
_entity_poly.pdbx_strand_id
1 'polypeptide(L)'
;MEVWHEPYSMCNMNRMIEAEFLSDDPKMTPIKTLIKRELSLEITLEEKIQMSKSVDQSCFRYSWVRQQLEEPRPTKKFVFVKDVSTALYHGNFDELLPRVGFRHTFLIRHPIPTLLAWKRLMMRAVLELPLDTPQSDVDIISDVPCFTTLHFYEELYNLWNYAKRKGDEKPLVIDSDDLIRDPEVILSKYCKALGLPWDKKYLNWASAIHPRQAWRGSYQVLKGFDFRNAFESATFDVNLPTKREDFETLTPDLQKCVRKALPFYEEMYKSRIMLD
;
A
#
# COMPACT_ATOMS: atom_id res chain seq x y z
N MET A 1 -16.87 10.10 6.91
CA MET A 1 -15.92 9.03 6.60
C MET A 1 -14.68 9.24 7.44
N GLU A 2 -14.03 8.17 7.87
CA GLU A 2 -12.69 8.17 8.45
C GLU A 2 -11.78 7.36 7.52
N VAL A 3 -10.52 7.77 7.36
CA VAL A 3 -9.56 7.09 6.49
C VAL A 3 -8.31 6.81 7.31
N TRP A 4 -7.90 5.55 7.35
CA TRP A 4 -6.66 5.08 7.95
C TRP A 4 -5.63 4.81 6.86
N HIS A 5 -4.46 5.40 7.00
CA HIS A 5 -3.33 5.23 6.09
C HIS A 5 -2.32 4.27 6.71
N GLU A 6 -2.28 3.06 6.16
CA GLU A 6 -1.29 2.01 6.37
C GLU A 6 -1.02 1.60 7.83
N PRO A 7 -2.05 1.48 8.70
CA PRO A 7 -1.82 1.17 10.11
C PRO A 7 -1.09 -0.16 10.35
N TYR A 8 -1.35 -1.20 9.56
CA TYR A 8 -0.67 -2.48 9.66
C TYR A 8 0.77 -2.39 9.18
N SER A 9 1.05 -1.63 8.11
CA SER A 9 2.43 -1.37 7.70
C SER A 9 3.22 -0.65 8.78
N MET A 10 2.58 0.28 9.51
CA MET A 10 3.22 0.92 10.67
C MET A 10 3.52 -0.07 11.79
N CYS A 11 2.60 -1.01 12.06
CA CYS A 11 2.86 -2.11 13.01
C CYS A 11 4.02 -2.99 12.55
N ASN A 12 4.07 -3.33 11.26
CA ASN A 12 5.14 -4.15 10.70
C ASN A 12 6.48 -3.42 10.78
N MET A 13 6.51 -2.12 10.48
CA MET A 13 7.71 -1.28 10.61
C MET A 13 8.21 -1.25 12.06
N ASN A 14 7.33 -1.06 13.05
CA ASN A 14 7.72 -1.11 14.46
C ASN A 14 8.28 -2.48 14.85
N ARG A 15 7.64 -3.56 14.41
CA ARG A 15 8.14 -4.92 14.66
C ARG A 15 9.52 -5.14 14.05
N MET A 16 9.78 -4.62 12.85
CA MET A 16 11.10 -4.68 12.21
C MET A 16 12.19 -3.91 12.96
N ILE A 17 11.80 -2.90 13.75
CA ILE A 17 12.72 -2.10 14.57
C ILE A 17 12.95 -2.76 15.95
N GLU A 18 11.86 -3.21 16.59
CA GLU A 18 11.86 -3.74 17.96
C GLU A 18 12.46 -5.14 18.05
N ALA A 19 12.10 -6.01 17.11
CA ALA A 19 12.83 -7.25 16.96
C ALA A 19 14.18 -6.87 16.37
N GLU A 20 15.28 -7.37 16.93
CA GLU A 20 16.66 -7.30 16.40
C GLU A 20 16.81 -8.00 15.02
N PHE A 21 15.72 -8.03 14.23
CA PHE A 21 15.43 -8.75 12.99
C PHE A 21 15.98 -8.10 11.74
N LEU A 22 16.63 -6.96 11.90
CA LEU A 22 17.58 -6.54 10.92
C LEU A 22 18.84 -7.27 11.37
N SER A 23 19.04 -8.48 10.83
CA SER A 23 20.28 -9.24 10.98
C SER A 23 21.49 -8.30 10.91
N ASP A 24 22.63 -8.72 11.46
CA ASP A 24 23.92 -8.06 11.20
C ASP A 24 24.33 -8.13 9.72
N ASP A 25 23.42 -8.56 8.83
CA ASP A 25 23.55 -8.45 7.39
C ASP A 25 23.76 -6.97 7.00
N PRO A 26 24.90 -6.64 6.40
CA PRO A 26 25.21 -5.29 5.93
C PRO A 26 24.13 -4.70 5.01
N LYS A 27 23.40 -5.55 4.27
CA LYS A 27 22.32 -5.15 3.37
C LYS A 27 21.12 -4.54 4.08
N MET A 28 20.99 -4.75 5.39
CA MET A 28 19.93 -4.12 6.20
C MET A 28 20.29 -2.71 6.65
N THR A 29 21.54 -2.28 6.49
CA THR A 29 22.03 -0.97 6.94
C THR A 29 21.30 0.19 6.26
N PRO A 30 21.09 0.23 4.93
CA PRO A 30 20.37 1.32 4.29
C PRO A 30 18.93 1.44 4.80
N ILE A 31 18.25 0.30 4.99
CA ILE A 31 16.89 0.23 5.53
C ILE A 31 16.83 0.73 6.97
N LYS A 32 17.76 0.27 7.83
CA LYS A 32 17.94 0.76 9.21
C LYS A 32 18.07 2.28 9.25
N THR A 33 18.94 2.81 8.39
CA THR A 33 19.25 4.24 8.32
C THR A 33 18.04 5.05 7.88
N LEU A 34 17.34 4.62 6.81
CA LEU A 34 16.11 5.24 6.34
C LEU A 34 15.07 5.31 7.47
N ILE A 35 14.74 4.17 8.08
CA ILE A 35 13.72 4.11 9.12
C ILE A 35 14.10 5.01 10.31
N LYS A 36 15.35 4.93 10.79
CA LYS A 36 15.82 5.78 11.89
C LYS A 36 15.72 7.26 11.53
N ARG A 37 16.10 7.66 10.32
CA ARG A 37 15.96 9.04 9.84
C ARG A 37 14.51 9.50 9.90
N GLU A 38 13.60 8.77 9.26
CA GLU A 38 12.20 9.18 9.19
C GLU A 38 11.52 9.24 10.56
N LEU A 39 11.86 8.32 11.46
CA LEU A 39 11.29 8.31 12.81
C LEU A 39 11.91 9.34 13.75
N SER A 40 13.12 9.81 13.45
CA SER A 40 13.80 10.87 14.19
C SER A 40 13.39 12.29 13.77
N LEU A 41 12.56 12.43 12.73
CA LEU A 41 12.11 13.73 12.25
C LEU A 41 11.36 14.48 13.36
N GLU A 42 11.90 15.61 13.78
CA GLU A 42 11.21 16.51 14.69
C GLU A 42 9.95 17.06 14.01
N ILE A 43 8.84 17.03 14.75
CA ILE A 43 7.54 17.54 14.29
C ILE A 43 7.22 18.77 15.10
N THR A 44 7.03 19.91 14.43
CA THR A 44 6.67 21.16 15.09
C THR A 44 5.26 21.06 15.67
N LEU A 45 4.94 21.94 16.62
CA LEU A 45 3.58 22.00 17.17
C LEU A 45 2.55 22.32 16.08
N GLU A 46 2.89 23.19 15.13
CA GLU A 46 2.02 23.53 13.99
C GLU A 46 1.75 22.31 13.12
N GLU A 47 2.77 21.53 12.79
CA GLU A 47 2.62 20.29 12.02
C GLU A 47 1.78 19.25 12.77
N LYS A 48 1.93 19.12 14.09
CA LYS A 48 1.07 18.25 14.91
C LYS A 48 -0.39 18.71 14.88
N ILE A 49 -0.64 20.02 14.93
CA ILE A 49 -2.00 20.57 14.81
C ILE A 49 -2.58 20.29 13.43
N GLN A 50 -1.80 20.49 12.36
CA GLN A 50 -2.21 20.18 10.99
C GLN A 50 -2.52 18.69 10.83
N MET A 51 -1.72 17.82 11.43
CA MET A 51 -1.90 16.36 11.43
C MET A 51 -2.65 15.85 12.66
N SER A 52 -3.61 16.63 13.18
CA SER A 52 -4.33 16.32 14.44
C SER A 52 -5.06 14.96 14.47
N LYS A 53 -5.29 14.33 13.33
CA LYS A 53 -5.86 12.97 13.22
C LYS A 53 -4.82 11.86 13.20
N SER A 54 -3.56 12.20 12.96
CA SER A 54 -2.45 11.26 12.94
C SER A 54 -1.98 10.95 14.36
N VAL A 55 -1.29 9.83 14.50
CA VAL A 55 -0.83 9.30 15.78
C VAL A 55 0.67 9.09 15.70
N ASP A 56 1.34 9.13 16.85
CA ASP A 56 2.77 8.84 16.94
C ASP A 56 3.05 7.41 16.47
N GLN A 57 4.13 7.23 15.69
CA GLN A 57 4.56 5.92 15.21
C GLN A 57 4.62 4.87 16.33
N SER A 58 5.08 5.23 17.53
CA SER A 58 5.24 4.29 18.65
C SER A 58 3.94 3.66 19.14
N CYS A 59 2.77 4.23 18.80
CA CYS A 59 1.47 3.66 19.17
C CYS A 59 1.09 2.45 18.30
N PHE A 60 1.66 2.31 17.10
CA PHE A 60 1.22 1.31 16.14
C PHE A 60 1.70 -0.10 16.51
N ARG A 61 0.85 -0.83 17.23
CA ARG A 61 0.94 -2.27 17.47
C ARG A 61 -0.30 -2.95 16.91
N TYR A 62 -0.19 -4.19 16.42
CA TYR A 62 -1.33 -4.89 15.83
C TYR A 62 -2.53 -4.95 16.79
N SER A 63 -2.28 -5.22 18.07
CA SER A 63 -3.31 -5.21 19.12
C SER A 63 -3.96 -3.85 19.30
N TRP A 64 -3.18 -2.77 19.25
CA TRP A 64 -3.69 -1.41 19.35
C TRP A 64 -4.53 -1.04 18.12
N VAL A 65 -4.05 -1.31 16.89
CA VAL A 65 -4.81 -1.08 15.66
C VAL A 65 -6.13 -1.83 15.69
N ARG A 66 -6.12 -3.11 16.10
CA ARG A 66 -7.33 -3.90 16.28
C ARG A 66 -8.30 -3.23 17.24
N GLN A 67 -7.86 -2.87 18.44
CA GLN A 67 -8.67 -2.20 19.44
C GLN A 67 -9.29 -0.91 18.87
N GLN A 68 -8.49 -0.09 18.21
CA GLN A 68 -8.96 1.16 17.60
C GLN A 68 -10.00 0.90 16.52
N LEU A 69 -9.84 -0.09 15.64
CA LEU A 69 -10.81 -0.38 14.58
C LEU A 69 -12.11 -1.01 15.11
N GLU A 70 -12.06 -1.69 16.27
CA GLU A 70 -13.22 -2.27 16.94
C GLU A 70 -14.02 -1.23 17.77
N GLU A 71 -13.44 -0.06 18.07
CA GLU A 71 -14.14 1.00 18.81
C GLU A 71 -15.41 1.50 18.08
N PRO A 72 -16.56 1.61 18.79
CA PRO A 72 -17.79 2.16 18.22
C PRO A 72 -17.61 3.60 17.74
N ARG A 73 -18.04 3.88 16.50
CA ARG A 73 -17.98 5.21 15.89
C ARG A 73 -19.36 5.70 15.46
N PRO A 74 -20.24 6.08 16.40
CA PRO A 74 -21.63 6.42 16.09
C PRO A 74 -21.78 7.60 15.10
N THR A 75 -20.77 8.48 15.00
CA THR A 75 -20.77 9.63 14.10
C THR A 75 -20.17 9.34 12.71
N LYS A 76 -19.59 8.15 12.49
CA LYS A 76 -18.93 7.79 11.23
C LYS A 76 -19.76 6.75 10.48
N LYS A 77 -20.19 7.11 9.26
CA LYS A 77 -20.88 6.18 8.35
C LYS A 77 -19.96 5.08 7.77
N PHE A 78 -18.70 5.41 7.52
CA PHE A 78 -17.71 4.51 6.91
C PHE A 78 -16.31 4.78 7.47
N VAL A 79 -15.55 3.70 7.65
CA VAL A 79 -14.11 3.70 7.94
C VAL A 79 -13.43 2.99 6.77
N PHE A 80 -12.48 3.67 6.13
CA PHE A 80 -11.62 3.08 5.10
C PHE A 80 -10.25 2.83 5.70
N VAL A 81 -9.70 1.64 5.47
CA VAL A 81 -8.33 1.29 5.82
C VAL A 81 -7.61 0.95 4.52
N LYS A 82 -6.59 1.72 4.17
CA LYS A 82 -5.69 1.40 3.05
C LYS A 82 -4.41 0.85 3.63
N ASP A 83 -4.01 -0.33 3.20
CA ASP A 83 -2.75 -0.96 3.63
C ASP A 83 -2.15 -1.82 2.51
N VAL A 84 -0.93 -2.32 2.74
CA VAL A 84 -0.30 -3.32 1.85
C VAL A 84 -0.36 -4.71 2.49
N SER A 85 -0.66 -5.74 1.69
CA SER A 85 -0.89 -7.10 2.19
C SER A 85 0.33 -7.70 2.89
N THR A 86 1.54 -7.30 2.50
CA THR A 86 2.79 -7.76 3.11
C THR A 86 2.94 -7.36 4.57
N ALA A 87 2.20 -6.36 5.03
CA ALA A 87 2.15 -5.99 6.44
C ALA A 87 1.36 -6.99 7.30
N LEU A 88 0.56 -7.88 6.72
CA LEU A 88 -0.19 -8.91 7.44
C LEU A 88 0.55 -10.25 7.36
N TYR A 89 1.81 -10.22 7.83
CA TYR A 89 2.80 -11.28 7.63
C TYR A 89 2.33 -12.66 8.12
N HIS A 90 2.65 -13.69 7.34
CA HIS A 90 2.40 -15.12 7.61
C HIS A 90 0.94 -15.57 7.77
N GLY A 91 -0.04 -14.77 7.32
CA GLY A 91 -1.41 -15.24 7.22
C GLY A 91 -2.15 -15.43 8.54
N ASN A 92 -1.64 -14.88 9.65
CA ASN A 92 -2.33 -14.83 10.96
C ASN A 92 -3.50 -13.83 10.97
N PHE A 93 -4.28 -13.78 9.90
CA PHE A 93 -5.30 -12.78 9.65
C PHE A 93 -6.37 -12.73 10.76
N ASP A 94 -6.75 -13.87 11.34
CA ASP A 94 -7.71 -13.95 12.45
C ASP A 94 -7.22 -13.23 13.73
N GLU A 95 -5.90 -13.24 13.94
CA GLU A 95 -5.28 -12.56 15.07
C GLU A 95 -5.16 -11.06 14.81
N LEU A 96 -4.74 -10.67 13.60
CA LEU A 96 -4.38 -9.29 13.27
C LEU A 96 -5.58 -8.41 12.88
N LEU A 97 -6.59 -8.98 12.23
CA LEU A 97 -7.74 -8.23 11.73
C LEU A 97 -8.81 -8.02 12.82
N PRO A 98 -9.58 -6.93 12.75
CA PRO A 98 -10.62 -6.64 13.74
C PRO A 98 -11.76 -7.66 13.66
N ARG A 99 -12.44 -7.87 14.79
CA ARG A 99 -13.57 -8.81 14.95
C ARG A 99 -14.94 -8.14 14.73
N VAL A 100 -14.96 -7.08 13.92
CA VAL A 100 -16.20 -6.42 13.47
C VAL A 100 -16.50 -6.81 12.03
N GLY A 101 -17.69 -6.49 11.53
CA GLY A 101 -17.99 -6.65 10.10
C GLY A 101 -17.23 -5.64 9.26
N PHE A 102 -16.48 -6.10 8.27
CA PHE A 102 -15.82 -5.27 7.25
C PHE A 102 -15.76 -6.02 5.92
N ARG A 103 -15.40 -5.29 4.87
CA ARG A 103 -15.22 -5.84 3.52
C ARG A 103 -13.85 -5.46 2.98
N HIS A 104 -13.22 -6.38 2.29
CA HIS A 104 -11.94 -6.19 1.62
C HIS A 104 -12.16 -5.78 0.17
N THR A 105 -11.25 -4.93 -0.28
CA THR A 105 -11.17 -4.52 -1.67
C THR A 105 -9.71 -4.52 -2.07
N PHE A 106 -9.40 -5.11 -3.21
CA PHE A 106 -8.04 -5.37 -3.66
C PHE A 106 -7.75 -4.56 -4.91
N LEU A 107 -6.74 -3.70 -4.83
CA LEU A 107 -6.18 -3.03 -6.02
C LEU A 107 -5.04 -3.90 -6.55
N ILE A 108 -5.16 -4.32 -7.81
CA ILE A 108 -4.11 -5.07 -8.52
C ILE A 108 -3.58 -4.26 -9.69
N ARG A 109 -2.36 -4.56 -10.11
CA ARG A 109 -1.75 -4.05 -11.34
C ARG A 109 -0.86 -5.14 -11.92
N HIS A 110 -0.65 -5.15 -13.23
CA HIS A 110 0.23 -6.13 -13.85
C HIS A 110 1.62 -6.15 -13.20
N PRO A 111 2.25 -7.33 -12.95
CA PRO A 111 3.51 -7.42 -12.23
C PRO A 111 4.67 -6.62 -12.83
N ILE A 112 4.82 -6.60 -14.16
CA ILE A 112 5.94 -5.90 -14.83
C ILE A 112 6.02 -4.41 -14.43
N PRO A 113 5.02 -3.55 -14.73
CA PRO A 113 5.12 -2.13 -14.39
C PRO A 113 5.18 -1.88 -12.88
N THR A 114 4.53 -2.72 -12.07
CA THR A 114 4.59 -2.64 -10.60
C THR A 114 6.00 -2.86 -10.08
N LEU A 115 6.64 -3.97 -10.48
CA LEU A 115 7.96 -4.36 -9.99
C LEU A 115 9.07 -3.45 -10.53
N LEU A 116 8.93 -2.92 -11.75
CA LEU A 116 9.82 -1.89 -12.29
C LEU A 116 9.72 -0.57 -11.51
N ALA A 117 8.50 -0.11 -11.22
CA ALA A 117 8.31 1.09 -10.39
C ALA A 117 8.85 0.87 -8.97
N TRP A 118 8.62 -0.32 -8.41
CA TRP A 118 9.12 -0.72 -7.09
C TRP A 118 10.65 -0.74 -7.04
N LYS A 119 11.34 -1.37 -8.00
CA LYS A 119 12.80 -1.41 -8.04
C LYS A 119 13.39 -0.01 -8.13
N ARG A 120 12.85 0.86 -9.00
CA ARG A 120 13.26 2.27 -9.09
C ARG A 120 13.07 3.02 -7.77
N LEU A 121 11.96 2.77 -7.07
CA LEU A 121 11.71 3.37 -5.76
C LEU A 121 12.74 2.89 -4.72
N MET A 122 13.02 1.60 -4.64
CA MET A 122 13.98 1.06 -3.67
C MET A 122 15.40 1.56 -3.94
N MET A 123 15.84 1.60 -5.20
CA MET A 123 17.14 2.13 -5.57
C MET A 123 17.32 3.58 -5.10
N ARG A 124 16.29 4.43 -5.26
CA ARG A 124 16.35 5.86 -4.92
C ARG A 124 16.10 6.15 -3.45
N ALA A 125 15.04 5.59 -2.88
CA ALA A 125 14.54 5.98 -1.57
C ALA A 125 15.16 5.15 -0.43
N VAL A 126 15.60 3.93 -0.71
CA VAL A 126 16.16 3.01 0.31
C VAL A 126 17.66 2.87 0.17
N LEU A 127 18.15 2.64 -1.04
CA LEU A 127 19.59 2.47 -1.31
C LEU A 127 20.30 3.80 -1.62
N GLU A 128 19.55 4.89 -1.79
CA GLU A 128 20.06 6.24 -2.07
C GLU A 128 21.04 6.32 -3.25
N LEU A 129 20.79 5.48 -4.26
CA LEU A 129 21.67 5.37 -5.43
C LEU A 129 21.44 6.54 -6.40
N PRO A 130 22.50 6.98 -7.11
CA PRO A 130 22.40 7.96 -8.20
C PRO A 130 21.36 7.57 -9.27
N LEU A 131 20.77 8.59 -9.91
CA LEU A 131 19.71 8.40 -10.92
C LEU A 131 20.17 7.60 -12.15
N ASP A 132 21.46 7.63 -12.45
CA ASP A 132 22.11 6.97 -13.57
C ASP A 132 22.62 5.56 -13.23
N THR A 133 22.45 5.09 -11.98
CA THR A 133 22.83 3.73 -11.60
C THR A 133 22.05 2.69 -12.42
N PRO A 134 22.72 1.78 -13.13
CA PRO A 134 22.07 0.72 -13.89
C PRO A 134 21.20 -0.17 -12.99
N GLN A 135 20.00 -0.53 -13.45
CA GLN A 135 19.14 -1.46 -12.70
C GLN A 135 19.75 -2.86 -12.56
N SER A 136 20.70 -3.24 -13.43
CA SER A 136 21.44 -4.50 -13.36
C SER A 136 22.32 -4.62 -12.12
N ASP A 137 22.66 -3.49 -11.49
CA ASP A 137 23.62 -3.44 -10.39
C ASP A 137 22.96 -3.72 -9.03
N VAL A 138 21.63 -3.87 -9.03
CA VAL A 138 20.82 -4.12 -7.84
C VAL A 138 19.97 -5.36 -8.06
N ASP A 139 20.03 -6.32 -7.14
CA ASP A 139 19.10 -7.43 -7.03
C ASP A 139 18.04 -7.09 -5.97
N ILE A 140 16.80 -6.83 -6.41
CA ILE A 140 15.71 -6.36 -5.53
C ILE A 140 15.26 -7.40 -4.48
N ILE A 141 15.67 -8.66 -4.65
CA ILE A 141 15.35 -9.74 -3.71
C ILE A 141 16.42 -9.77 -2.62
N SER A 142 17.68 -9.68 -3.01
CA SER A 142 18.80 -9.86 -2.08
C SER A 142 19.27 -8.55 -1.43
N ASP A 143 19.20 -7.42 -2.14
CA ASP A 143 19.71 -6.12 -1.67
C ASP A 143 18.68 -5.34 -0.85
N VAL A 144 17.41 -5.75 -0.91
CA VAL A 144 16.31 -5.13 -0.14
C VAL A 144 15.39 -6.19 0.48
N PRO A 145 15.94 -7.14 1.27
CA PRO A 145 15.23 -8.36 1.62
C PRO A 145 14.04 -8.14 2.58
N CYS A 146 14.00 -7.01 3.31
CA CYS A 146 12.93 -6.72 4.26
C CYS A 146 11.55 -6.52 3.63
N PHE A 147 11.49 -6.15 2.35
CA PHE A 147 10.22 -5.92 1.69
C PHE A 147 9.63 -7.19 1.11
N THR A 148 10.35 -8.32 1.10
CA THR A 148 9.83 -9.60 0.60
C THR A 148 9.25 -9.48 -0.83
N THR A 149 9.91 -8.71 -1.71
CA THR A 149 9.43 -8.38 -3.08
C THR A 149 8.93 -9.59 -3.86
N LEU A 150 9.60 -10.73 -3.69
CA LEU A 150 9.26 -12.02 -4.31
C LEU A 150 7.85 -12.54 -3.94
N HIS A 151 7.29 -12.09 -2.80
CA HIS A 151 6.04 -12.56 -2.21
C HIS A 151 4.89 -11.55 -2.29
N PHE A 152 5.08 -10.37 -2.90
CA PHE A 152 4.06 -9.31 -2.97
C PHE A 152 2.66 -9.80 -3.41
N TYR A 153 2.62 -10.51 -4.54
CA TYR A 153 1.37 -11.00 -5.11
C TYR A 153 0.87 -12.26 -4.41
N GLU A 154 1.75 -13.06 -3.83
CA GLU A 154 1.39 -14.23 -3.03
C GLU A 154 0.65 -13.80 -1.75
N GLU A 155 1.18 -12.82 -1.02
CA GLU A 155 0.54 -12.28 0.19
C GLU A 155 -0.80 -11.60 -0.13
N LEU A 156 -0.85 -10.84 -1.25
CA LEU A 156 -2.10 -10.22 -1.71
C LEU A 156 -3.17 -11.27 -2.04
N TYR A 157 -2.77 -12.33 -2.75
CA TYR A 157 -3.63 -13.45 -3.10
C TYR A 157 -4.08 -14.26 -1.89
N ASN A 158 -3.19 -14.47 -0.92
CA ASN A 158 -3.51 -15.15 0.34
C ASN A 158 -4.57 -14.41 1.14
N LEU A 159 -4.45 -13.07 1.23
CA LEU A 159 -5.47 -12.23 1.88
C LEU A 159 -6.80 -12.24 1.11
N TRP A 160 -6.76 -12.22 -0.23
CA TRP A 160 -7.96 -12.34 -1.06
C TRP A 160 -8.68 -13.67 -0.86
N ASN A 161 -7.93 -14.77 -0.84
CA ASN A 161 -8.46 -16.10 -0.55
C ASN A 161 -9.00 -16.23 0.87
N TYR A 162 -8.33 -15.63 1.85
CA TYR A 162 -8.83 -15.55 3.21
C TYR A 162 -10.18 -14.81 3.28
N ALA A 163 -10.30 -13.64 2.64
CA ALA A 163 -11.52 -12.87 2.59
C ALA A 163 -12.68 -13.68 1.97
N LYS A 164 -12.44 -14.36 0.85
CA LYS A 164 -13.43 -15.27 0.23
C LYS A 164 -13.92 -16.36 1.19
N ARG A 165 -13.01 -16.97 1.97
CA ARG A 165 -13.35 -18.06 2.90
C ARG A 165 -14.10 -17.57 4.15
N LYS A 166 -13.84 -16.34 4.60
CA LYS A 166 -14.46 -15.78 5.82
C LYS A 166 -15.84 -15.17 5.59
N GLY A 167 -16.39 -15.31 4.39
CA GLY A 167 -17.74 -14.85 4.07
C GLY A 167 -17.84 -13.35 3.79
N ASP A 168 -16.72 -12.71 3.43
CA ASP A 168 -16.77 -11.40 2.77
C ASP A 168 -17.49 -11.60 1.43
N GLU A 169 -18.67 -10.99 1.27
CA GLU A 169 -19.51 -11.14 0.09
C GLU A 169 -18.76 -10.68 -1.16
N LYS A 170 -18.07 -11.63 -1.82
CA LYS A 170 -17.29 -11.43 -3.03
C LYS A 170 -16.31 -10.25 -2.94
N PRO A 171 -15.14 -10.41 -2.30
CA PRO A 171 -14.14 -9.35 -2.17
C PRO A 171 -13.83 -8.73 -3.53
N LEU A 172 -14.00 -7.41 -3.63
CA LEU A 172 -13.89 -6.70 -4.89
C LEU A 172 -12.43 -6.63 -5.33
N VAL A 173 -12.18 -6.86 -6.61
CA VAL A 173 -10.86 -6.66 -7.22
C VAL A 173 -10.96 -5.54 -8.24
N ILE A 174 -10.09 -4.56 -8.16
CA ILE A 174 -9.95 -3.46 -9.12
C ILE A 174 -8.59 -3.61 -9.79
N ASP A 175 -8.56 -3.66 -11.13
CA ASP A 175 -7.31 -3.53 -11.86
C ASP A 175 -6.98 -2.05 -12.10
N SER A 176 -5.74 -1.66 -11.83
CA SER A 176 -5.28 -0.28 -11.92
C SER A 176 -5.28 0.25 -13.34
N ASP A 177 -5.02 -0.60 -14.35
CA ASP A 177 -5.04 -0.16 -15.76
C ASP A 177 -6.49 0.10 -16.18
N ASP A 178 -7.44 -0.73 -15.72
CA ASP A 178 -8.88 -0.51 -15.96
C ASP A 178 -9.42 0.72 -15.22
N LEU A 179 -9.00 0.96 -13.96
CA LEU A 179 -9.37 2.15 -13.19
C LEU A 179 -8.88 3.44 -13.83
N ILE A 180 -7.65 3.47 -14.35
CA ILE A 180 -7.11 4.64 -15.04
C ILE A 180 -7.79 4.84 -16.39
N ARG A 181 -8.10 3.75 -17.11
CA ARG A 181 -8.74 3.82 -18.42
C ARG A 181 -10.16 4.39 -18.37
N ASP A 182 -10.96 3.97 -17.38
CA ASP A 182 -12.32 4.49 -17.18
C ASP A 182 -12.67 4.59 -15.68
N PRO A 183 -12.20 5.64 -15.00
CA PRO A 183 -12.42 5.80 -13.57
C PRO A 183 -13.89 6.01 -13.21
N GLU A 184 -14.69 6.62 -14.11
CA GLU A 184 -16.12 6.83 -13.87
C GLU A 184 -16.85 5.49 -13.77
N VAL A 185 -16.63 4.60 -14.75
CA VAL A 185 -17.27 3.27 -14.75
C VAL A 185 -16.81 2.42 -13.57
N ILE A 186 -15.49 2.34 -13.34
CA ILE A 186 -14.95 1.50 -12.26
C ILE A 186 -15.42 1.99 -10.89
N LEU A 187 -15.32 3.29 -10.60
CA LEU A 187 -15.71 3.82 -9.29
C LEU A 187 -17.22 3.77 -9.07
N SER A 188 -18.04 4.00 -10.10
CA SER A 188 -19.49 3.85 -9.99
C SER A 188 -19.89 2.42 -9.62
N LYS A 189 -19.30 1.41 -10.29
CA LYS A 189 -19.50 -0.01 -9.98
C LYS A 189 -18.99 -0.37 -8.59
N TYR A 190 -17.81 0.12 -8.21
CA TYR A 190 -17.23 -0.08 -6.88
C TYR A 190 -18.15 0.46 -5.78
N CYS A 191 -18.58 1.72 -5.91
CA CYS A 191 -19.49 2.34 -4.96
C CYS A 191 -20.82 1.57 -4.86
N LYS A 192 -21.41 1.19 -5.99
CA LYS A 192 -22.65 0.40 -6.03
C LYS A 192 -22.49 -0.94 -5.32
N ALA A 193 -21.43 -1.69 -5.60
CA ALA A 193 -21.17 -2.99 -4.99
C ALA A 193 -20.98 -2.88 -3.46
N LEU A 194 -20.43 -1.76 -3.00
CA LEU A 194 -20.27 -1.48 -1.58
C LEU A 194 -21.47 -0.75 -0.94
N GLY A 195 -22.52 -0.42 -1.68
CA GLY A 195 -23.60 0.43 -1.14
C GLY A 195 -23.11 1.81 -0.67
N LEU A 196 -21.99 2.28 -1.22
CA LEU A 196 -21.48 3.63 -1.02
C LEU A 196 -22.20 4.59 -1.95
N PRO A 197 -22.44 5.85 -1.54
CA PRO A 197 -22.91 6.86 -2.47
C PRO A 197 -21.86 7.06 -3.58
N TRP A 198 -22.31 7.09 -4.84
CA TRP A 198 -21.49 7.50 -5.98
C TRP A 198 -21.76 8.96 -6.31
N ASP A 199 -20.71 9.70 -6.64
CA ASP A 199 -20.76 11.10 -7.05
C ASP A 199 -19.62 11.39 -8.03
N LYS A 200 -19.91 12.06 -9.15
CA LYS A 200 -18.90 12.42 -10.17
C LYS A 200 -17.76 13.24 -9.61
N LYS A 201 -17.96 13.95 -8.48
CA LYS A 201 -16.87 14.66 -7.80
C LYS A 201 -15.73 13.74 -7.36
N TYR A 202 -15.93 12.42 -7.23
CA TYR A 202 -14.83 11.51 -6.87
C TYR A 202 -13.77 11.36 -7.97
N LEU A 203 -14.05 11.86 -9.18
CA LEU A 203 -13.07 11.94 -10.26
C LEU A 203 -12.12 13.15 -10.13
N ASN A 204 -12.44 14.09 -9.25
CA ASN A 204 -11.70 15.33 -9.06
C ASN A 204 -11.61 15.68 -7.57
N TRP A 205 -10.41 15.71 -7.00
CA TRP A 205 -10.22 16.06 -5.60
C TRP A 205 -9.42 17.35 -5.46
N ALA A 206 -9.71 18.09 -4.38
CA ALA A 206 -8.99 19.31 -4.08
C ALA A 206 -7.58 18.97 -3.57
N SER A 207 -6.55 19.36 -4.32
CA SER A 207 -5.16 19.28 -3.87
C SER A 207 -4.91 20.08 -2.57
N ALA A 208 -5.80 21.04 -2.27
CA ALA A 208 -5.71 21.92 -1.10
C ALA A 208 -5.97 21.22 0.26
N ILE A 209 -6.75 20.13 0.31
CA ILE A 209 -6.89 19.34 1.55
C ILE A 209 -5.79 18.30 1.52
N HIS A 210 -4.65 18.68 2.09
CA HIS A 210 -3.50 17.80 2.12
C HIS A 210 -3.87 16.51 2.86
N PRO A 211 -3.70 15.30 2.28
CA PRO A 211 -4.03 14.04 2.92
C PRO A 211 -3.51 13.89 4.36
N ARG A 212 -2.36 14.51 4.65
CA ARG A 212 -1.78 14.65 6.00
C ARG A 212 -2.74 15.23 7.06
N GLN A 213 -3.68 16.08 6.68
CA GLN A 213 -4.68 16.69 7.57
C GLN A 213 -5.95 15.83 7.70
N ALA A 214 -6.21 14.96 6.73
CA ALA A 214 -7.45 14.22 6.63
C ALA A 214 -7.33 12.78 7.14
N TRP A 215 -6.18 12.14 6.95
CA TRP A 215 -5.95 10.73 7.23
C TRP A 215 -5.47 10.52 8.66
N ARG A 216 -5.85 9.38 9.21
CA ARG A 216 -5.30 8.83 10.44
C ARG A 216 -4.18 7.86 10.07
N GLY A 217 -2.95 8.21 10.40
CA GLY A 217 -1.76 7.39 10.14
C GLY A 217 -0.63 7.82 11.06
N SER A 218 0.57 7.31 10.80
CA SER A 218 1.78 7.79 11.48
C SER A 218 2.16 9.17 10.94
N TYR A 219 2.25 10.17 11.82
CA TYR A 219 2.66 11.50 11.36
C TYR A 219 4.15 11.53 10.94
N GLN A 220 5.02 10.71 11.54
CA GLN A 220 6.41 10.59 11.10
C GLN A 220 6.48 10.08 9.66
N VAL A 221 5.74 9.02 9.33
CA VAL A 221 5.73 8.45 7.98
C VAL A 221 5.07 9.39 6.99
N LEU A 222 3.95 10.01 7.36
CA LEU A 222 3.26 10.95 6.50
C LEU A 222 4.13 12.17 6.17
N LYS A 223 4.98 12.62 7.09
CA LYS A 223 5.96 13.71 6.86
C LYS A 223 7.18 13.24 6.06
N GLY A 224 7.78 12.13 6.48
CA GLY A 224 9.09 11.68 6.03
C GLY A 224 9.12 11.02 4.66
N PHE A 225 8.08 10.28 4.30
CA PHE A 225 8.01 9.66 2.98
C PHE A 225 7.48 10.64 1.92
N ASP A 226 8.12 10.61 0.75
CA ASP A 226 7.73 11.43 -0.39
C ASP A 226 6.51 10.81 -1.11
N PHE A 227 5.34 11.34 -0.78
CA PHE A 227 4.08 11.03 -1.45
C PHE A 227 3.64 12.12 -2.44
N ARG A 228 4.57 12.97 -2.92
CA ARG A 228 4.26 14.16 -3.72
C ARG A 228 3.32 13.88 -4.89
N ASN A 229 3.61 12.88 -5.72
CA ASN A 229 2.77 12.55 -6.88
C ASN A 229 1.33 12.23 -6.47
N ALA A 230 1.12 11.55 -5.33
CA ALA A 230 -0.21 11.25 -4.83
C ALA A 230 -0.88 12.49 -4.22
N PHE A 231 -0.13 13.30 -3.46
CA PHE A 231 -0.66 14.46 -2.73
C PHE A 231 -0.95 15.66 -3.62
N GLU A 232 -0.19 15.84 -4.71
CA GLU A 232 -0.36 16.93 -5.67
C GLU A 232 -1.31 16.58 -6.81
N SER A 233 -1.66 15.30 -6.97
CA SER A 233 -2.68 14.89 -7.93
C SER A 233 -4.03 15.52 -7.61
N ALA A 234 -4.84 15.77 -8.63
CA ALA A 234 -6.20 16.28 -8.49
C ALA A 234 -7.24 15.46 -9.29
N THR A 235 -6.78 14.54 -10.14
CA THR A 235 -7.63 13.70 -10.99
C THR A 235 -6.88 12.45 -11.43
N PHE A 236 -7.58 11.54 -12.11
CA PHE A 236 -6.99 10.40 -12.78
C PHE A 236 -6.36 10.84 -14.10
N ASP A 237 -5.07 10.57 -14.29
CA ASP A 237 -4.40 10.86 -15.55
C ASP A 237 -4.64 9.72 -16.55
N VAL A 238 -5.70 9.87 -17.34
CA VAL A 238 -6.13 8.92 -18.38
C VAL A 238 -5.14 8.84 -19.56
N ASN A 239 -4.17 9.75 -19.64
CA ASN A 239 -3.16 9.77 -20.71
C ASN A 239 -1.87 9.04 -20.33
N LEU A 240 -1.81 8.45 -19.13
CA LEU A 240 -0.63 7.69 -18.72
C LEU A 240 -0.39 6.52 -19.67
N PRO A 241 0.87 6.31 -20.11
CA PRO A 241 1.20 5.19 -20.98
C PRO A 241 0.95 3.87 -20.26
N THR A 242 0.15 3.01 -20.88
CA THR A 242 -0.15 1.65 -20.42
C THR A 242 0.79 0.60 -21.02
N LYS A 243 1.72 1.01 -21.90
CA LYS A 243 2.67 0.12 -22.54
C LYS A 243 3.55 -0.56 -21.48
N ARG A 244 3.61 -1.89 -21.56
CA ARG A 244 4.46 -2.71 -20.71
C ARG A 244 5.82 -2.90 -21.38
N GLU A 245 6.87 -2.92 -20.57
CA GLU A 245 8.19 -3.37 -21.02
C GLU A 245 8.13 -4.87 -21.33
N ASP A 246 8.97 -5.31 -22.26
CA ASP A 246 9.06 -6.71 -22.64
C ASP A 246 9.73 -7.51 -21.51
N PHE A 247 9.19 -8.69 -21.19
CA PHE A 247 9.69 -9.50 -20.09
C PHE A 247 11.18 -9.86 -20.25
N GLU A 248 11.61 -10.11 -21.48
CA GLU A 248 12.99 -10.49 -21.80
C GLU A 248 14.00 -9.34 -21.59
N THR A 249 13.53 -8.08 -21.54
CA THR A 249 14.42 -6.93 -21.27
C THR A 249 14.60 -6.65 -19.78
N LEU A 250 13.88 -7.36 -18.91
CA LEU A 250 13.97 -7.19 -17.47
C LEU A 250 15.24 -7.83 -16.90
N THR A 251 15.73 -7.28 -15.78
CA THR A 251 16.83 -7.86 -15.01
C THR A 251 16.44 -9.23 -14.42
N PRO A 252 17.41 -10.15 -14.17
CA PRO A 252 17.09 -11.53 -13.75
C PRO A 252 16.25 -11.63 -12.47
N ASP A 253 16.49 -10.75 -11.49
CA ASP A 253 15.71 -10.63 -10.25
C ASP A 253 14.26 -10.22 -10.52
N LEU A 254 14.04 -9.24 -11.41
CA LEU A 254 12.70 -8.83 -11.83
C LEU A 254 11.99 -9.95 -12.60
N GLN A 255 12.67 -10.64 -13.52
CA GLN A 255 12.10 -11.78 -14.22
C GLN A 255 11.64 -12.88 -13.26
N LYS A 256 12.42 -13.14 -12.20
CA LYS A 256 12.07 -14.10 -11.15
C LYS A 256 10.83 -13.65 -10.37
N CYS A 257 10.79 -12.37 -9.95
CA CYS A 257 9.63 -11.79 -9.27
C CYS A 257 8.37 -11.83 -10.14
N VAL A 258 8.45 -11.45 -11.42
CA VAL A 258 7.33 -11.46 -12.37
C VAL A 258 6.81 -12.89 -12.57
N ARG A 259 7.69 -13.87 -12.81
CA ARG A 259 7.31 -15.29 -12.97
C ARG A 259 6.52 -15.81 -11.77
N LYS A 260 6.94 -15.45 -10.55
CA LYS A 260 6.22 -15.84 -9.34
C LYS A 260 4.90 -15.08 -9.16
N ALA A 261 4.87 -13.80 -9.50
CA ALA A 261 3.70 -12.95 -9.31
C ALA A 261 2.56 -13.24 -10.29
N LEU A 262 2.88 -13.62 -11.53
CA LEU A 262 1.92 -13.66 -12.63
C LEU A 262 0.73 -14.62 -12.38
N PRO A 263 0.92 -15.87 -11.90
CA PRO A 263 -0.21 -16.77 -11.65
C PRO A 263 -1.22 -16.20 -10.63
N PHE A 264 -0.73 -15.59 -9.56
CA PHE A 264 -1.57 -14.95 -8.54
C PHE A 264 -2.33 -13.74 -9.10
N TYR A 265 -1.64 -12.89 -9.87
CA TYR A 265 -2.25 -11.74 -10.54
C TYR A 265 -3.36 -12.19 -11.49
N GLU A 266 -3.09 -13.15 -12.38
CA GLU A 266 -4.03 -13.61 -13.40
C GLU A 266 -5.30 -14.20 -12.78
N GLU A 267 -5.20 -14.91 -11.66
CA GLU A 267 -6.36 -15.45 -10.97
C GLU A 267 -7.23 -14.34 -10.35
N MET A 268 -6.61 -13.36 -9.68
CA MET A 268 -7.34 -12.21 -9.15
C MET A 268 -7.94 -11.35 -10.27
N TYR A 269 -7.22 -11.17 -11.37
CA TYR A 269 -7.63 -10.40 -12.54
C TYR A 269 -8.92 -10.93 -13.19
N LYS A 270 -9.14 -12.25 -13.17
CA LYS A 270 -10.40 -12.87 -13.63
C LYS A 270 -11.62 -12.45 -12.79
N SER A 271 -11.40 -12.03 -11.55
CA SER A 271 -12.44 -11.63 -10.60
C SER A 271 -12.63 -10.11 -10.50
N ARG A 272 -11.92 -9.33 -11.32
CA ARG A 272 -11.97 -7.87 -11.28
C ARG A 272 -13.31 -7.29 -11.72
N ILE A 273 -13.57 -6.06 -11.31
CA ILE A 273 -14.64 -5.25 -11.89
C ILE A 273 -14.31 -5.02 -13.37
N MET A 274 -15.16 -5.54 -14.25
CA MET A 274 -15.00 -5.40 -15.69
C MET A 274 -15.44 -4.01 -16.15
N LEU A 275 -14.77 -3.45 -17.17
CA LEU A 275 -15.38 -2.44 -18.02
C LEU A 275 -16.50 -3.10 -18.83
N ASP A 276 -17.60 -2.37 -19.05
CA ASP A 276 -18.68 -2.86 -19.92
C ASP A 276 -18.28 -2.73 -21.40
#